data_AF-A0A8T1YCI6-F1
#
_entry.id   AF-A0A8T1YCI6-F1
#
_cell.length_a   1.000
_cell.length_b   1.000
_cell.length_c   1.000
_cell.angle_alpha   90.00
_cell.angle_beta   90.00
_cell.angle_gamma   90.00
#
_symmetry.space_group_name_H-M   'P 1'
#
loop_
_entity.id
_entity.type
_entity.pdbx_description
1 polymer ?
#
loop_
_entity_poly.entity_id
_entity_poly.type
_entity_poly.pdbx_seq_one_letter_code
_entity_poly.pdbx_strand_id
1 'polypeptide(L)'
;TNGLVTFKTETGIVIWNPTIKEHITLLQPKISKHLGCFLGYDPKENTYKILSIAHFCKTWKKYQKPKILTLGSQESWRVITNSPDHYPTRRYYCINGVVYYISYEEYHKIYPPFIKEIEVDMRLNEIIMSFDVRSEQFKSIQLPARANQYESKLDESLMTYQGKLAWVCYNSYMIKLWVLQDLEKQEWSKNEFVLPNLPQRDLLGSAKLSGATSIGK
;
A
#
# COMPACT_ATOMS: atom_id res chain seq x y z
N THR A 1 -0.13 5.62 23.65
CA THR A 1 0.14 5.15 22.28
C THR A 1 -1.17 5.14 21.50
N ASN A 2 -1.28 5.94 20.44
CA ASN A 2 -2.51 6.02 19.64
C ASN A 2 -2.45 5.03 18.44
N GLY A 3 -1.90 3.84 18.69
CA GLY A 3 -1.82 2.81 17.64
C GLY A 3 -3.19 2.18 17.45
N LEU A 4 -3.69 2.16 16.21
CA LEU A 4 -4.88 1.41 15.84
C LEU A 4 -4.50 0.35 14.80
N VAL A 5 -5.13 -0.81 14.89
CA VAL A 5 -4.93 -1.93 13.97
C VAL A 5 -6.24 -2.23 13.25
N THR A 6 -6.18 -2.41 11.94
CA THR A 6 -7.37 -2.74 11.14
C THR A 6 -7.35 -4.18 10.66
N PHE A 7 -8.48 -4.87 10.84
CA PHE A 7 -8.72 -6.20 10.30
C PHE A 7 -9.90 -6.16 9.34
N LYS A 8 -9.76 -6.86 8.22
CA LYS A 8 -10.88 -7.09 7.30
C LYS A 8 -11.55 -8.40 7.66
N THR A 9 -12.87 -8.37 7.83
CA THR A 9 -13.70 -9.58 8.02
C THR A 9 -14.63 -9.78 6.83
N GLU A 10 -15.40 -10.86 6.83
CA GLU A 10 -16.41 -11.11 5.78
C GLU A 10 -17.52 -10.05 5.79
N THR A 11 -17.84 -9.50 6.96
CA THR A 11 -19.00 -8.63 7.18
C THR A 11 -18.63 -7.16 7.36
N GLY A 12 -17.36 -6.84 7.61
CA GLY A 12 -16.98 -5.51 8.09
C GLY A 12 -15.48 -5.22 8.05
N ILE A 13 -15.16 -4.07 8.64
CA ILE A 13 -13.80 -3.66 9.00
C ILE A 13 -13.79 -3.53 10.52
N VAL A 14 -12.91 -4.27 11.18
CA VAL A 14 -12.70 -4.17 12.63
C VAL A 14 -11.51 -3.25 12.86
N ILE A 15 -11.69 -2.24 13.70
CA ILE A 15 -10.62 -1.38 14.17
C ILE A 15 -10.40 -1.70 15.64
N TRP A 16 -9.19 -2.09 15.97
CA TRP A 16 -8.80 -2.48 17.31
C TRP A 16 -7.77 -1.50 17.88
N ASN A 17 -8.02 -1.01 19.09
CA ASN A 17 -7.06 -0.28 19.88
C ASN A 17 -6.42 -1.23 20.91
N PRO A 18 -5.19 -1.73 20.68
CA PRO A 18 -4.53 -2.65 21.60
C PRO A 18 -4.22 -2.03 22.98
N THR A 19 -4.09 -0.70 23.08
CA THR A 19 -3.74 -0.02 24.33
C THR A 19 -4.88 -0.11 25.34
N ILE A 20 -6.11 0.13 24.90
CA ILE A 20 -7.31 0.09 25.75
C ILE A 20 -8.09 -1.23 25.63
N LYS A 21 -7.62 -2.14 24.75
CA LYS A 21 -8.24 -3.45 24.47
C LYS A 21 -9.67 -3.39 23.95
N GLU A 22 -10.04 -2.28 23.31
CA GLU A 22 -11.37 -2.08 22.72
C GLU A 22 -11.32 -2.13 21.20
N HIS A 23 -12.47 -2.45 20.59
CA HIS A 23 -12.62 -2.47 19.15
C HIS A 23 -13.97 -1.90 18.73
N ILE A 24 -14.03 -1.39 17.50
CA ILE A 24 -15.27 -1.06 16.81
C ILE A 24 -15.36 -1.84 15.51
N THR A 25 -16.58 -2.17 15.10
CA THR A 25 -16.85 -2.82 13.82
C THR A 25 -17.63 -1.88 12.93
N LEU A 26 -17.05 -1.55 11.79
CA LEU A 26 -17.69 -0.74 10.78
C LEU A 26 -18.23 -1.65 9.69
N LEU A 27 -19.47 -1.40 9.28
CA LEU A 27 -20.02 -2.04 8.10
C LEU A 27 -19.19 -1.60 6.89
N GLN A 28 -18.80 -2.57 6.07
CA GLN A 28 -18.16 -2.26 4.79
C GLN A 28 -19.12 -1.35 4.00
N PRO A 29 -18.59 -0.36 3.26
CA PRO A 29 -19.43 0.36 2.32
C PRO A 29 -20.09 -0.68 1.41
N LYS A 30 -21.30 -0.40 0.87
CA LYS A 30 -22.01 -1.26 -0.10
C LYS A 30 -21.25 -1.43 -1.44
N ILE A 31 -19.99 -1.78 -1.37
CA ILE A 31 -19.04 -2.05 -2.44
C ILE A 31 -18.66 -3.53 -2.32
N SER A 32 -18.21 -4.08 -3.44
CA SER A 32 -17.75 -5.45 -3.66
C SER A 32 -16.96 -6.11 -2.52
N LYS A 33 -16.98 -7.44 -2.49
CA LYS A 33 -16.18 -8.30 -1.59
C LYS A 33 -14.66 -8.05 -1.65
N HIS A 34 -14.17 -7.34 -2.67
CA HIS A 34 -12.74 -7.13 -2.95
C HIS A 34 -12.32 -5.67 -2.73
N LEU A 35 -12.40 -5.20 -1.49
CA LEU A 35 -11.91 -3.87 -1.08
C LEU A 35 -10.51 -3.93 -0.45
N GLY A 36 -9.66 -2.98 -0.83
CA GLY A 36 -8.49 -2.56 -0.06
C GLY A 36 -8.93 -1.49 0.94
N CYS A 37 -8.54 -1.66 2.20
CA CYS A 37 -8.90 -0.75 3.30
C CYS A 37 -7.60 -0.25 3.94
N PHE A 38 -7.41 1.06 3.92
CA PHE A 38 -6.19 1.71 4.34
C PHE A 38 -6.49 2.67 5.49
N LEU A 39 -5.95 2.39 6.67
CA LEU A 39 -6.07 3.27 7.82
C LEU A 39 -4.99 4.35 7.77
N GLY A 40 -5.43 5.60 7.79
CA GLY A 40 -4.57 6.77 7.93
C GLY A 40 -4.78 7.45 9.29
N TYR A 41 -3.70 8.01 9.83
CA TYR A 41 -3.71 8.84 11.04
C TYR A 41 -3.02 10.16 10.74
N ASP A 42 -3.75 11.27 10.89
CA ASP A 42 -3.17 12.61 10.86
C ASP A 42 -2.77 13.05 12.28
N PRO A 43 -1.46 13.17 12.57
CA PRO A 43 -0.99 13.60 13.88
C PRO A 43 -1.26 15.06 14.21
N LYS A 44 -1.52 15.95 13.24
CA LYS A 44 -1.77 17.38 13.54
C LYS A 44 -3.19 17.63 14.02
N GLU A 45 -4.17 17.07 13.32
CA GLU A 45 -5.59 17.17 13.70
C GLU A 45 -6.01 16.05 14.68
N ASN A 46 -5.13 15.09 14.95
CA ASN A 46 -5.42 13.91 15.76
C ASN A 46 -6.64 13.13 15.25
N THR A 47 -6.74 12.95 13.92
CA THR A 47 -7.88 12.29 13.27
C THR A 47 -7.46 11.01 12.57
N TYR A 48 -8.35 10.02 12.59
CA TYR A 48 -8.20 8.79 11.83
C TYR A 48 -9.18 8.77 10.68
N LYS A 49 -8.71 8.32 9.52
CA LYS A 49 -9.57 8.08 8.36
C LYS A 49 -9.31 6.71 7.77
N ILE A 50 -10.35 6.06 7.27
CA ILE A 50 -10.24 4.82 6.50
C ILE A 50 -10.54 5.14 5.06
N LEU A 51 -9.55 4.90 4.20
CA LEU A 51 -9.70 4.93 2.76
C LEU A 51 -10.05 3.52 2.26
N SER A 52 -11.15 3.40 1.51
CA SER A 52 -11.63 2.16 0.92
C SER A 52 -11.60 2.28 -0.60
N ILE A 53 -10.86 1.39 -1.25
CA ILE A 53 -10.71 1.36 -2.72
C ILE A 53 -11.03 -0.05 -3.20
N ALA A 54 -11.80 -0.16 -4.30
CA ALA A 54 -12.08 -1.45 -4.91
C ALA A 54 -10.82 -2.00 -5.59
N HIS A 55 -10.48 -3.25 -5.30
CA HIS A 55 -9.54 -4.00 -6.12
C HIS A 55 -10.18 -4.32 -7.48
N PHE A 56 -9.33 -4.54 -8.47
CA PHE A 56 -9.78 -5.08 -9.74
C PHE A 56 -10.48 -6.42 -9.53
N CYS A 57 -11.65 -6.59 -10.13
CA CYS A 57 -12.29 -7.90 -10.23
C CYS A 57 -13.04 -7.98 -11.56
N LYS A 58 -12.88 -9.11 -12.27
CA LYS A 58 -13.37 -9.34 -13.64
C LYS A 58 -14.89 -9.15 -13.78
N THR A 59 -15.65 -9.29 -12.69
CA THR A 59 -17.10 -9.09 -12.67
C THR A 59 -17.52 -7.62 -12.65
N TRP A 60 -16.60 -6.69 -12.34
CA TRP A 60 -16.86 -5.26 -12.27
C TRP A 60 -16.49 -4.61 -13.60
N LYS A 61 -17.51 -4.27 -14.38
CA LYS A 61 -17.36 -3.60 -15.68
C LYS A 61 -16.94 -2.13 -15.58
N LYS A 62 -16.82 -1.56 -14.37
CA LYS A 62 -16.53 -0.13 -14.18
C LYS A 62 -15.72 0.12 -12.90
N TYR A 63 -14.72 1.00 -13.03
CA TYR A 63 -13.99 1.57 -11.90
C TYR A 63 -14.95 2.17 -10.87
N GLN A 64 -14.70 1.90 -9.59
CA GLN A 64 -15.45 2.49 -8.49
C GLN A 64 -14.60 3.54 -7.81
N LYS A 65 -15.15 4.75 -7.66
CA LYS A 65 -14.47 5.84 -6.97
C LYS A 65 -14.19 5.45 -5.51
N PRO A 66 -13.03 5.83 -4.95
CA PRO A 66 -12.71 5.57 -3.56
C PRO A 66 -13.74 6.16 -2.60
N LYS A 67 -13.87 5.52 -1.43
CA LYS A 67 -14.67 6.03 -0.32
C LYS A 67 -13.81 6.27 0.89
N ILE A 68 -14.21 7.24 1.70
CA ILE A 68 -13.54 7.58 2.94
C ILE A 68 -14.52 7.68 4.10
N LEU A 69 -14.05 7.26 5.27
CA LEU A 69 -14.72 7.40 6.55
C LEU A 69 -13.79 8.10 7.52
N THR A 70 -14.29 9.06 8.30
CA THR A 70 -13.53 9.70 9.40
C THR A 70 -14.06 9.17 10.73
N LEU A 71 -13.18 8.61 11.56
CA LEU A 71 -13.55 8.03 12.86
C LEU A 71 -13.87 9.14 13.88
N GLY A 72 -14.86 8.89 14.74
CA GLY A 72 -15.22 9.81 15.84
C GLY A 72 -16.05 11.04 15.44
N SER A 73 -16.27 11.28 14.14
CA SER A 73 -17.31 12.21 13.64
C SER A 73 -18.58 11.41 13.27
N GLN A 74 -19.66 12.00 12.74
CA GLN A 74 -20.76 11.20 12.18
C GLN A 74 -20.22 10.20 11.13
N GLU A 75 -20.07 8.93 11.55
CA GLU A 75 -19.31 7.89 10.85
C GLU A 75 -20.08 7.41 9.61
N SER A 76 -20.05 8.22 8.56
CA SER A 76 -20.65 7.92 7.26
C SER A 76 -19.60 7.86 6.16
N TRP A 77 -19.72 6.84 5.32
CA TRP A 77 -18.88 6.69 4.13
C TRP A 77 -19.27 7.74 3.09
N ARG A 78 -18.28 8.51 2.62
CA ARG A 78 -18.47 9.41 1.46
C ARG A 78 -17.51 9.10 0.33
N VAL A 79 -17.91 9.47 -0.88
CA VAL A 79 -17.12 9.26 -2.10
C VAL A 79 -16.07 10.35 -2.25
N ILE A 80 -14.85 9.98 -2.64
CA ILE A 80 -13.83 10.94 -3.08
C ILE A 80 -13.89 11.05 -4.60
N THR A 81 -14.16 12.26 -5.10
CA THR A 81 -14.30 12.53 -6.54
C THR A 81 -12.95 12.75 -7.22
N ASN A 82 -11.99 13.35 -6.51
CA ASN A 82 -10.71 13.79 -7.06
C ASN A 82 -9.62 12.71 -6.95
N SER A 83 -9.99 11.45 -7.22
CA SER A 83 -9.04 10.34 -7.28
C SER A 83 -8.72 10.01 -8.73
N PRO A 84 -7.43 9.84 -9.10
CA PRO A 84 -7.07 9.17 -10.34
C PRO A 84 -7.62 7.75 -10.35
N ASP A 85 -7.80 7.19 -11.53
CA ASP A 85 -8.26 5.81 -11.70
C ASP A 85 -7.06 4.87 -11.53
N HIS A 86 -7.08 4.02 -10.52
CA HIS A 86 -5.97 3.13 -10.17
C HIS A 86 -6.45 1.91 -9.39
N TYR A 87 -5.62 0.86 -9.33
CA TYR A 87 -5.94 -0.39 -8.64
C TYR A 87 -4.89 -0.70 -7.59
N PRO A 88 -5.22 -0.67 -6.28
CA PRO A 88 -4.24 -0.89 -5.25
C PRO A 88 -3.88 -2.37 -5.11
N THR A 89 -2.64 -2.61 -4.71
CA THR A 89 -2.20 -3.88 -4.12
C THR A 89 -2.67 -3.96 -2.65
N ARG A 90 -2.34 -5.05 -1.95
CA ARG A 90 -2.84 -5.30 -0.58
C ARG A 90 -2.02 -4.62 0.52
N ARG A 91 -0.78 -4.18 0.24
CA ARG A 91 0.15 -3.67 1.26
C ARG A 91 0.15 -2.15 1.27
N TYR A 92 0.13 -1.56 2.47
CA TYR A 92 0.17 -0.11 2.66
C TYR A 92 0.87 0.27 3.96
N TYR A 93 1.28 1.54 4.05
CA TYR A 93 1.89 2.12 5.24
C TYR A 93 1.35 3.54 5.45
N CYS A 94 1.12 3.93 6.70
CA CYS A 94 0.82 5.32 7.05
C CYS A 94 2.04 5.96 7.72
N ILE A 95 2.59 7.01 7.10
CA ILE A 95 3.80 7.71 7.56
C ILE A 95 3.45 9.20 7.65
N ASN A 96 3.54 9.78 8.86
CA ASN A 96 3.36 11.22 9.10
C ASN A 96 2.08 11.84 8.49
N GLY A 97 0.94 11.14 8.57
CA GLY A 97 -0.32 11.65 8.00
C GLY A 97 -0.54 11.34 6.52
N VAL A 98 0.33 10.54 5.90
CA VAL A 98 0.20 10.13 4.50
C VAL A 98 0.17 8.61 4.39
N VAL A 99 -0.85 8.10 3.71
CA VAL A 99 -1.00 6.67 3.40
C VAL A 99 -0.33 6.38 2.06
N TYR A 100 0.60 5.43 2.04
CA TYR A 100 1.33 4.97 0.86
C TYR A 100 1.00 3.53 0.54
N TYR A 101 0.74 3.22 -0.74
CA TYR A 101 0.50 1.86 -1.22
C TYR A 101 0.92 1.73 -2.67
N ILE A 102 1.33 0.52 -3.06
CA ILE A 102 1.63 0.20 -4.47
C ILE A 102 0.30 0.02 -5.21
N SER A 103 0.21 0.56 -6.42
CA SER A 103 -0.96 0.44 -7.29
C SER A 103 -0.57 0.34 -8.76
N TYR A 104 -1.52 -0.09 -9.58
CA TYR A 104 -1.39 -0.14 -11.02
C TYR A 104 -2.22 0.97 -11.68
N GLU A 105 -1.61 1.71 -12.60
CA GLU A 105 -2.27 2.73 -13.41
C GLU A 105 -3.10 2.11 -14.54
N GLU A 106 -4.28 2.68 -14.82
CA GLU A 106 -5.08 2.53 -16.06
C GLU A 106 -5.30 1.11 -16.67
N TYR A 107 -5.55 0.08 -15.86
CA TYR A 107 -5.79 -1.30 -16.34
C TYR A 107 -6.83 -1.45 -17.48
N HIS A 108 -7.91 -0.66 -17.48
CA HIS A 108 -9.04 -0.83 -18.42
C HIS A 108 -8.78 -0.34 -19.85
N LYS A 109 -7.80 0.54 -20.06
CA LYS A 109 -7.46 1.00 -21.42
C LYS A 109 -6.50 0.05 -22.13
N ILE A 110 -5.80 -0.79 -21.37
CA ILE A 110 -4.67 -1.57 -21.87
C ILE A 110 -5.13 -2.92 -22.46
N TYR A 111 -6.26 -3.50 -22.03
CA TYR A 111 -6.69 -4.82 -22.54
C TYR A 111 -8.21 -4.97 -22.77
N PRO A 112 -8.62 -5.61 -23.90
CA PRO A 112 -10.01 -5.96 -24.15
C PRO A 112 -10.51 -7.04 -23.18
N PRO A 113 -11.83 -7.12 -22.93
CA PRO A 113 -12.45 -7.95 -21.89
C PRO A 113 -12.31 -9.48 -22.05
N PHE A 114 -11.55 -9.97 -23.04
CA PHE A 114 -11.49 -11.38 -23.45
C PHE A 114 -10.22 -12.14 -23.03
N ILE A 115 -9.19 -11.50 -22.47
CA ILE A 115 -8.00 -12.24 -22.01
C ILE A 115 -8.31 -12.94 -20.68
N LYS A 116 -8.59 -14.24 -20.75
CA LYS A 116 -8.71 -15.14 -19.60
C LYS A 116 -7.33 -15.68 -19.24
N GLU A 117 -6.97 -15.53 -17.96
CA GLU A 117 -6.09 -16.46 -17.23
C GLU A 117 -4.84 -16.89 -17.96
N ILE A 118 -4.04 -15.91 -18.40
CA ILE A 118 -2.62 -16.16 -18.40
C ILE A 118 -2.12 -15.41 -17.16
N GLU A 119 -1.34 -16.10 -16.31
CA GLU A 119 -0.35 -15.46 -15.44
C GLU A 119 0.60 -14.70 -16.35
N VAL A 120 0.11 -13.61 -16.94
CA VAL A 120 0.99 -12.77 -17.72
C VAL A 120 1.64 -11.89 -16.67
N ASP A 121 2.92 -12.15 -16.52
CA ASP A 121 3.97 -11.23 -16.09
C ASP A 121 3.86 -9.91 -16.90
N MET A 122 2.74 -9.18 -16.73
CA MET A 122 2.43 -7.97 -17.50
C MET A 122 2.95 -6.77 -16.76
N ARG A 123 3.77 -6.04 -17.50
CA ARG A 123 4.29 -4.70 -17.26
C ARG A 123 3.16 -3.67 -17.10
N LEU A 124 2.32 -3.83 -16.09
CA LEU A 124 1.52 -2.74 -15.59
C LEU A 124 2.50 -1.72 -15.00
N ASN A 125 2.31 -0.44 -15.30
CA ASN A 125 3.12 0.62 -14.72
C ASN A 125 2.79 0.67 -13.21
N GLU A 126 3.63 0.02 -12.42
CA GLU A 126 3.56 0.08 -10.97
C GLU A 126 3.97 1.47 -10.51
N ILE A 127 3.08 2.06 -9.73
CA ILE A 127 3.28 3.36 -9.12
C ILE A 127 3.04 3.25 -7.62
N ILE A 128 3.64 4.13 -6.85
CA ILE A 128 3.23 4.34 -5.47
C ILE A 128 2.17 5.43 -5.47
N MET A 129 1.02 5.12 -4.89
CA MET A 129 0.02 6.13 -4.57
C MET A 129 0.25 6.63 -3.16
N SER A 130 0.20 7.94 -3.01
CA SER A 130 0.12 8.60 -1.72
C SER A 130 -1.25 9.24 -1.55
N PHE A 131 -1.76 9.16 -0.33
CA PHE A 131 -3.02 9.78 0.08
C PHE A 131 -2.79 10.58 1.36
N ASP A 132 -2.86 11.90 1.27
CA ASP A 132 -2.74 12.78 2.43
C ASP A 132 -4.03 12.74 3.24
N VAL A 133 -3.93 12.32 4.51
CA VAL A 133 -5.11 12.07 5.35
C VAL A 133 -5.87 13.36 5.65
N ARG A 134 -5.18 14.50 5.79
CA ARG A 134 -5.83 15.76 6.16
C ARG A 134 -6.58 16.36 4.98
N SER A 135 -5.86 16.60 3.89
CA SER A 135 -6.34 17.25 2.68
C SER A 135 -7.11 16.32 1.74
N GLU A 136 -6.98 15.01 1.96
CA GLU A 136 -7.62 13.94 1.18
C GLU A 136 -7.27 13.96 -0.30
N GLN A 137 -6.04 14.37 -0.59
CA GLN A 137 -5.51 14.45 -1.94
C GLN A 137 -4.66 13.23 -2.25
N PHE A 138 -4.79 12.77 -3.49
CA PHE A 138 -3.95 11.73 -4.05
C PHE A 138 -2.77 12.35 -4.79
N LYS A 139 -1.59 11.74 -4.69
CA LYS A 139 -0.48 11.96 -5.64
C LYS A 139 0.07 10.61 -6.09
N SER A 140 0.40 10.52 -7.38
CA SER A 140 1.14 9.40 -7.95
C SER A 140 2.65 9.67 -7.85
N ILE A 141 3.40 8.64 -7.49
CA ILE A 141 4.84 8.66 -7.35
C ILE A 141 5.38 7.53 -8.22
N GLN A 142 6.24 7.88 -9.18
CA GLN A 142 6.85 6.90 -10.07
C GLN A 142 7.88 6.08 -9.28
N LEU A 143 7.86 4.76 -9.51
CA LEU A 143 8.89 3.88 -9.00
C LEU A 143 10.18 4.08 -9.80
N PRO A 144 11.36 4.00 -9.16
CA PRO A 144 12.63 3.94 -9.88
C PRO A 144 12.64 2.81 -10.91
N ALA A 145 13.21 3.06 -12.09
CA ALA A 145 13.29 2.06 -13.15
C ALA A 145 14.07 0.82 -12.69
N ARG A 146 13.51 -0.36 -12.94
CA ARG A 146 14.21 -1.64 -12.77
C ARG A 146 15.32 -1.73 -13.81
N ALA A 147 16.55 -2.00 -13.39
CA ALA A 147 17.73 -1.99 -14.27
C ALA A 147 17.83 -3.25 -15.14
N ASN A 148 17.21 -4.37 -14.73
CA ASN A 148 17.24 -5.61 -15.48
C ASN A 148 15.96 -6.45 -15.30
N GLN A 149 15.74 -7.38 -16.22
CA GLN A 149 14.60 -8.31 -16.22
C GLN A 149 14.62 -9.34 -15.09
N TYR A 150 15.72 -9.47 -14.34
CA TYR A 150 15.82 -10.37 -13.20
C TYR A 150 15.34 -9.71 -11.89
N GLU A 151 15.31 -8.37 -11.85
CA GLU A 151 14.73 -7.60 -10.75
C GLU A 151 13.21 -7.76 -10.64
N SER A 152 12.53 -8.20 -11.70
CA SER A 152 11.10 -8.54 -11.63
C SER A 152 10.79 -9.77 -10.76
N LYS A 153 11.82 -10.55 -10.37
CA LYS A 153 11.69 -11.71 -9.47
C LYS A 153 11.91 -11.36 -7.99
N LEU A 154 12.20 -10.09 -7.67
CA LEU A 154 12.38 -9.66 -6.29
C LEU A 154 11.03 -9.50 -5.60
N ASP A 155 10.95 -9.91 -4.34
CA ASP A 155 9.82 -9.56 -3.49
C ASP A 155 9.89 -8.05 -3.18
N GLU A 156 8.71 -7.43 -3.06
CA GLU A 156 8.60 -5.99 -2.84
C GLU A 156 7.78 -5.61 -1.61
N SER A 157 8.23 -4.55 -0.94
CA SER A 157 7.51 -3.91 0.15
C SER A 157 7.82 -2.41 0.18
N LEU A 158 6.89 -1.66 0.77
CA LEU A 158 7.18 -0.31 1.25
C LEU A 158 7.61 -0.39 2.72
N MET A 159 8.30 0.63 3.22
CA MET A 159 8.57 0.80 4.65
C MET A 159 8.95 2.24 4.97
N THR A 160 9.15 2.51 6.26
CA THR A 160 9.80 3.74 6.72
C THR A 160 11.28 3.49 6.94
N TYR A 161 12.14 4.32 6.36
CA TYR A 161 13.58 4.32 6.61
C TYR A 161 14.01 5.74 7.01
N GLN A 162 14.52 5.89 8.24
CA GLN A 162 14.94 7.20 8.79
C GLN A 162 13.84 8.28 8.67
N GLY A 163 12.58 7.89 8.90
CA GLY A 163 11.42 8.79 8.81
C GLY A 163 10.95 9.12 7.39
N LYS A 164 11.60 8.58 6.35
CA LYS A 164 11.23 8.75 4.95
C LYS A 164 10.58 7.49 4.39
N LEU A 165 9.78 7.66 3.33
CA LEU A 165 9.26 6.53 2.55
C LEU A 165 10.42 5.81 1.86
N ALA A 166 10.42 4.49 1.94
CA ALA A 166 11.32 3.66 1.17
C ALA A 166 10.57 2.53 0.45
N TRP A 167 11.02 2.24 -0.77
CA TRP A 167 10.65 1.05 -1.53
C TRP A 167 11.79 0.05 -1.47
N VAL A 168 11.46 -1.19 -1.10
CA VAL A 168 12.41 -2.26 -0.89
C VAL A 168 12.13 -3.39 -1.86
N CYS A 169 13.15 -3.77 -2.63
CA CYS A 169 13.16 -4.98 -3.43
C CYS A 169 14.18 -5.93 -2.82
N TYR A 170 13.82 -7.18 -2.58
CA TYR A 170 14.73 -8.13 -1.94
C TYR A 170 14.55 -9.56 -2.46
N ASN A 171 15.60 -10.36 -2.27
CA ASN A 171 15.55 -11.80 -2.38
C ASN A 171 16.44 -12.41 -1.29
N SER A 172 16.75 -13.70 -1.42
CA SER A 172 17.58 -14.43 -0.46
C SER A 172 19.06 -14.02 -0.43
N TYR A 173 19.52 -13.14 -1.33
CA TYR A 173 20.91 -12.74 -1.48
C TYR A 173 21.16 -11.24 -1.32
N MET A 174 20.14 -10.40 -1.58
CA MET A 174 20.33 -8.95 -1.65
C MET A 174 19.05 -8.20 -1.28
N ILE A 175 19.26 -6.98 -0.78
CA ILE A 175 18.23 -5.96 -0.55
C ILE A 175 18.64 -4.69 -1.31
N LYS A 176 17.75 -4.21 -2.18
CA LYS A 176 17.81 -2.88 -2.78
C LYS A 176 16.81 -1.98 -2.08
N LEU A 177 17.30 -0.86 -1.57
CA LEU A 177 16.54 0.11 -0.81
C LEU A 177 16.55 1.46 -1.55
N TRP A 178 15.38 1.88 -2.01
CA TRP A 178 15.18 3.20 -2.61
C TRP A 178 14.48 4.09 -1.59
N VAL A 179 15.13 5.18 -1.18
CA VAL A 179 14.59 6.13 -0.21
C VAL A 179 14.17 7.40 -0.94
N LEU A 180 12.92 7.82 -0.77
CA LEU A 180 12.39 9.02 -1.39
C LEU A 180 12.95 10.25 -0.66
N GLN A 181 13.79 11.03 -1.36
CA GLN A 181 14.47 12.20 -0.81
C GLN A 181 13.62 13.46 -0.90
N ASP A 182 12.97 13.65 -2.06
CA ASP A 182 12.10 14.78 -2.37
C ASP A 182 10.84 14.26 -3.07
N LEU A 183 9.67 14.51 -2.48
CA LEU A 183 8.39 14.05 -3.02
C LEU A 183 7.96 14.81 -4.28
N GLU A 184 8.20 16.12 -4.34
CA GLU A 184 7.73 16.95 -5.45
C GLU A 184 8.59 16.74 -6.69
N LYS A 185 9.90 16.56 -6.50
CA LYS A 185 10.83 16.23 -7.58
C LYS A 185 10.89 14.73 -7.90
N GLN A 186 10.32 13.90 -7.03
CA GLN A 186 10.39 12.43 -7.08
C GLN A 186 11.85 11.93 -7.16
N GLU A 187 12.72 12.53 -6.35
CA GLU A 187 14.13 12.15 -6.28
C GLU A 187 14.34 10.99 -5.31
N TRP A 188 15.03 9.95 -5.78
CA TRP A 188 15.30 8.74 -5.00
C TRP A 188 16.79 8.53 -4.80
N SER A 189 17.19 8.10 -3.61
CA SER A 189 18.54 7.58 -3.35
C SER A 189 18.51 6.06 -3.27
N LYS A 190 19.44 5.39 -3.96
CA LYS A 190 19.57 3.94 -3.95
C LYS A 190 20.65 3.50 -2.96
N ASN A 191 20.33 2.50 -2.14
CA ASN A 191 21.30 1.71 -1.38
C ASN A 191 21.14 0.24 -1.74
N GLU A 192 22.24 -0.51 -1.75
CA GLU A 192 22.25 -1.92 -2.08
C GLU A 192 23.05 -2.67 -1.02
N PHE A 193 22.45 -3.72 -0.46
CA PHE A 193 23.03 -4.52 0.61
C PHE A 193 23.04 -5.97 0.18
N VAL A 194 24.22 -6.60 0.23
CA VAL A 194 24.35 -8.05 0.08
C VAL A 194 24.04 -8.66 1.44
N LEU A 195 23.11 -9.62 1.46
CA LEU A 195 22.78 -10.33 2.68
C LEU A 195 23.95 -11.24 3.08
N PRO A 196 24.23 -11.39 4.39
CA PRO A 196 25.22 -12.36 4.84
C PRO A 196 24.81 -13.75 4.34
N ASN A 197 25.79 -14.60 4.01
CA ASN A 197 25.56 -15.98 3.60
C ASN A 197 24.79 -16.71 4.71
N LEU A 198 23.46 -16.78 4.58
CA LEU A 198 22.63 -17.60 5.45
C LEU A 198 22.95 -19.07 5.15
N PRO A 199 22.95 -19.96 6.16
CA PRO A 199 23.20 -21.38 5.94
C PRO A 199 22.25 -21.92 4.85
N GLN A 200 22.77 -22.72 3.92
CA GLN A 200 22.02 -23.18 2.74
C GLN A 200 20.70 -23.90 3.09
N ARG A 201 20.63 -24.53 4.28
CA ARG A 201 19.40 -25.14 4.81
C ARG A 201 18.28 -24.12 5.09
N ASP A 202 18.65 -22.88 5.40
CA ASP A 202 17.74 -21.77 5.75
C ASP A 202 17.31 -20.97 4.49
N LEU A 203 18.00 -21.18 3.36
CA LEU A 203 17.73 -20.58 2.05
C LEU A 203 16.79 -21.42 1.15
N LEU A 204 16.47 -22.66 1.56
CA LEU A 204 15.51 -23.54 0.87
C LEU A 204 14.07 -23.02 0.92
N GLY A 205 13.80 -22.01 1.76
CA GLY A 205 12.62 -21.16 1.69
C GLY A 205 13.03 -19.75 1.26
N SER A 206 12.19 -19.07 0.45
CA SER A 206 12.43 -17.67 0.13
C SER A 206 12.55 -16.86 1.41
N ALA A 207 13.71 -16.24 1.64
CA ALA A 207 13.88 -15.33 2.77
C ALA A 207 12.89 -14.19 2.60
N LYS A 208 11.92 -14.08 3.52
CA LYS A 208 10.89 -13.04 3.50
C LYS A 208 11.25 -11.94 4.48
N LEU A 209 11.38 -10.71 3.96
CA LEU A 209 11.44 -9.52 4.80
C LEU A 209 10.12 -9.41 5.58
N SER A 210 10.19 -9.72 6.87
CA SER A 210 9.00 -9.77 7.72
C SER A 210 8.70 -8.43 8.40
N GLY A 211 9.71 -7.56 8.53
CA GLY A 211 9.57 -6.23 9.09
C GLY A 211 10.91 -5.53 9.22
N ALA A 212 10.86 -4.22 9.48
CA ALA A 212 12.01 -3.41 9.84
C ALA A 212 11.59 -2.40 10.91
N THR A 213 12.50 -2.09 11.84
CA THR A 213 12.31 -1.01 12.81
C THR A 213 13.06 0.23 12.35
N SER A 214 12.44 1.39 12.46
CA SER A 214 13.08 2.67 12.18
C SER A 214 14.02 3.14 13.31
N ILE A 215 14.06 2.42 14.43
CA ILE A 215 14.83 2.75 15.63
C ILE A 215 15.58 1.51 16.12
N GLY A 216 16.90 1.65 16.28
CA GLY A 216 17.81 0.63 16.82
C GLY A 216 19.25 1.12 16.69
N LYS A 217 20.05 0.99 17.75
CA LYS A 217 21.50 1.20 17.70
C LYS A 217 22.18 -0.14 17.44
#